data_AF-A0A931NC14-F1
#
_entry.id   AF-A0A931NC14-F1
#
_cell.length_a   1.000
_cell.length_b   1.000
_cell.length_c   1.000
_cell.angle_alpha   90.00
_cell.angle_beta   90.00
_cell.angle_gamma   90.00
#
_symmetry.space_group_name_H-M   'P 1'
#
loop_
_entity.id
_entity.type
_entity.pdbx_description
1 polymer ?
#
loop_
_entity_poly.entity_id
_entity_poly.type
_entity_poly.pdbx_seq_one_letter_code
_entity_poly.pdbx_strand_id
1 'polypeptide(L)' 'MQTLTGLTGLFSIIVQLISIFLVWILLKEVKWEAIFRFPRSLKARMFQVLLAVAIGHLLAQFVLQYWDYSTMLRSFVE' A
#
# COMPACT_ATOMS: atom_id res chain seq x y z
N MET A 1 6.19 21.81 -16.88
CA MET A 1 5.11 20.79 -16.92
C MET A 1 5.65 19.36 -16.75
N GLN A 2 6.76 18.94 -17.38
CA GLN A 2 7.29 17.57 -17.22
C GLN A 2 7.92 17.27 -15.83
N THR A 3 8.54 18.25 -15.18
CA THR A 3 9.18 18.08 -13.87
C THR A 3 8.18 17.81 -12.74
N LEU A 4 7.01 18.45 -12.80
CA LEU A 4 5.93 18.22 -11.85
C LEU A 4 5.35 16.81 -11.99
N THR A 5 5.12 16.32 -13.22
CA THR A 5 4.62 14.96 -13.45
C THR A 5 5.61 13.89 -13.00
N GLY A 6 6.92 14.10 -13.22
CA GLY A 6 7.96 13.19 -12.74
C GLY A 6 8.03 13.12 -11.21
N LEU A 7 7.94 14.26 -10.53
CA LEU A 7 7.94 14.32 -9.07
C LEU A 7 6.70 13.68 -8.46
N THR A 8 5.51 13.91 -9.03
CA THR A 8 4.26 13.26 -8.62
C THR A 8 4.34 11.74 -8.83
N GLY A 9 4.90 11.28 -9.95
CA GLY A 9 5.11 9.85 -10.20
C GLY A 9 6.05 9.21 -9.19
N LEU A 10 7.18 9.86 -8.87
CA LEU A 10 8.13 9.37 -7.86
C LEU A 10 7.48 9.31 -6.47
N PHE A 11 6.73 10.34 -6.09
CA PHE A 11 5.98 10.36 -4.83
C PHE A 11 4.99 9.19 -4.74
N SER A 12 4.20 8.95 -5.80
CA SER A 12 3.27 7.82 -5.85
C SER A 12 3.96 6.47 -5.70
N ILE A 13 5.12 6.26 -6.33
CA ILE A 13 5.91 5.03 -6.20
C ILE A 13 6.39 4.85 -4.75
N ILE A 14 6.89 5.92 -4.13
CA ILE A 14 7.36 5.88 -2.74
C ILE A 14 6.21 5.52 -1.79
N VAL A 15 5.06 6.18 -1.93
CA VAL A 15 3.86 5.91 -1.13
C VAL A 15 3.40 4.45 -1.31
N GLN A 16 3.42 3.95 -2.54
CA GLN A 16 3.09 2.56 -2.86
C GLN A 16 4.02 1.57 -2.15
N LEU A 17 5.34 1.75 -2.25
CA LEU A 17 6.32 0.86 -1.63
C LEU A 17 6.26 0.89 -0.10
N ILE A 18 6.12 2.08 0.50
CA ILE A 18 5.98 2.23 1.95
C ILE A 18 4.69 1.55 2.43
N SER A 19 3.58 1.70 1.72
CA SER A 19 2.30 1.08 2.09
C SER A 19 2.39 -0.46 2.05
N ILE A 20 3.01 -1.03 1.01
CA ILE A 20 3.23 -2.49 0.93
C ILE A 20 4.15 -2.96 2.07
N PHE A 21 5.21 -2.21 2.38
CA PHE A 21 6.12 -2.55 3.47
C PHE A 21 5.44 -2.50 4.85
N LEU A 22 4.59 -1.49 5.10
CA LEU A 22 3.79 -1.39 6.33
C LEU A 22 2.84 -2.58 6.46
N VAL A 23 2.10 -2.89 5.40
CA VAL A 23 1.18 -4.03 5.39
C VAL A 23 1.94 -5.35 5.58
N TRP A 24 3.12 -5.50 5.00
CA TRP A 24 3.98 -6.67 5.22
C TRP A 24 4.36 -6.84 6.69
N ILE A 25 4.68 -5.77 7.40
CA ILE A 25 4.95 -5.82 8.84
C ILE A 25 3.69 -6.23 9.61
N LEU A 26 2.55 -5.62 9.31
CA LEU A 26 1.27 -5.94 9.97
C LEU A 26 0.85 -7.39 9.74
N LEU A 27 1.06 -7.91 8.53
CA LEU A 27 0.76 -9.30 8.20
C LEU A 27 1.63 -10.29 8.97
N LYS A 28 2.83 -9.93 9.43
CA LYS A 28 3.66 -10.82 10.25
C LYS A 28 3.06 -11.07 11.65
N GLU A 29 2.33 -10.10 12.20
CA GLU A 29 1.68 -10.21 13.52
C GLU A 29 0.40 -11.07 13.49
N VAL A 30 -0.14 -11.36 12.29
CA VAL A 30 -1.33 -12.18 12.13
C VAL A 30 -1.03 -13.64 12.46
N LYS A 31 -1.88 -14.27 13.27
CA LYS A 31 -1.80 -15.71 13.61
C LYS A 31 -2.18 -16.59 12.41
N TRP A 32 -1.24 -16.82 11.51
CA TRP A 32 -1.44 -17.63 10.30
C TRP A 32 -1.80 -19.09 10.57
N GLU A 33 -1.46 -19.60 11.75
CA GLU A 33 -1.81 -20.96 12.20
C GLU A 33 -3.33 -21.15 12.37
N ALA A 34 -4.07 -20.06 12.65
CA ALA A 34 -5.52 -20.08 12.74
C ALA A 34 -6.21 -20.07 11.36
N ILE A 35 -5.53 -19.58 10.33
CA ILE A 35 -6.08 -19.42 8.97
C ILE A 35 -5.66 -20.59 8.07
N PHE A 36 -4.42 -21.07 8.21
CA PHE A 36 -3.86 -22.13 7.39
C PHE A 36 -3.55 -23.37 8.21
N ARG A 37 -4.03 -24.53 7.75
CA ARG A 37 -3.70 -25.85 8.33
C ARG A 37 -2.20 -26.18 8.30
N PHE A 38 -1.46 -25.62 7.33
CA PHE A 38 -0.01 -25.77 7.18
C PHE A 38 0.68 -24.40 7.03
N PRO A 39 0.88 -23.66 8.13
CA PRO A 39 1.33 -22.26 8.12
C PRO A 39 2.77 -22.08 7.62
N ARG A 40 3.61 -23.12 7.69
CA ARG A 40 5.00 -23.11 7.19
C ARG A 40 5.17 -23.55 5.74
N SER A 41 4.08 -23.86 5.02
CA SER A 41 4.22 -24.25 3.61
C SER A 41 4.64 -23.04 2.76
N LEU A 42 5.42 -23.31 1.70
CA LEU A 42 5.79 -22.29 0.71
C LEU A 42 4.54 -21.57 0.16
N LYS A 43 3.43 -22.30 0.00
CA LYS A 43 2.14 -21.80 -0.49
C LYS A 43 1.55 -20.73 0.44
N ALA A 44 1.60 -20.94 1.76
CA ALA A 44 1.10 -19.98 2.75
C ALA A 44 1.93 -18.67 2.72
N ARG A 45 3.26 -18.78 2.61
CA ARG A 45 4.13 -17.60 2.50
C ARG A 45 3.92 -16.84 1.19
N MET A 46 3.71 -17.52 0.06
CA MET A 46 3.36 -16.86 -1.19
C MET A 46 2.03 -16.11 -1.08
N PHE A 47 1.02 -16.69 -0.44
CA PHE A 47 -0.26 -16.03 -0.20
C PHE A 47 -0.10 -14.77 0.67
N GLN A 48 0.72 -14.82 1.72
CA GLN A 48 1.03 -13.65 2.56
C GLN A 48 1.63 -12.50 1.74
N VAL A 49 2.57 -12.80 0.84
CA VAL A 49 3.19 -11.78 -0.02
C VAL A 49 2.16 -11.17 -0.97
N LEU A 50 1.34 -12.01 -1.62
CA LEU A 50 0.29 -11.53 -2.52
C LEU A 50 -0.72 -10.64 -1.77
N LEU A 51 -1.11 -11.05 -0.56
CA LEU A 51 -2.01 -10.28 0.29
C LEU A 51 -1.38 -8.96 0.72
N ALA A 52 -0.07 -8.96 1.02
CA ALA A 52 0.66 -7.74 1.36
C ALA A 52 0.67 -6.74 0.21
N VAL A 53 0.89 -7.20 -1.02
CA VAL A 53 0.87 -6.35 -2.20
C VAL A 53 -0.54 -5.84 -2.49
N ALA A 54 -1.56 -6.70 -2.41
CA ALA A 54 -2.94 -6.31 -2.68
C ALA A 54 -3.44 -5.27 -1.67
N ILE A 55 -3.31 -5.54 -0.37
CA ILE A 55 -3.75 -4.60 0.68
C ILE A 55 -2.86 -3.36 0.69
N GLY A 56 -1.55 -3.51 0.49
CA GLY A 56 -0.61 -2.39 0.41
C GLY A 56 -0.92 -1.44 -0.74
N HIS A 57 -1.30 -1.97 -1.90
CA HIS A 57 -1.74 -1.14 -3.02
C HIS A 57 -3.05 -0.39 -2.73
N LEU A 58 -4.03 -1.05 -2.10
CA LEU A 58 -5.29 -0.40 -1.70
C LEU A 58 -5.03 0.73 -0.70
N LEU A 59 -4.15 0.51 0.27
CA LEU A 59 -3.76 1.53 1.24
C LEU A 59 -3.06 2.71 0.56
N ALA A 60 -2.12 2.44 -0.35
CA ALA A 60 -1.43 3.50 -1.09
C ALA A 60 -2.39 4.30 -1.98
N GLN A 61 -3.31 3.62 -2.68
CA GLN A 61 -4.32 4.27 -3.49
C GLN A 61 -5.21 5.17 -2.63
N PHE A 62 -5.64 4.68 -1.46
CA PHE A 62 -6.39 5.48 -0.50
C PHE A 62 -5.63 6.76 -0.09
N VAL A 63 -4.34 6.63 0.28
CA VAL A 63 -3.51 7.78 0.67
C VAL A 63 -3.35 8.78 -0.47
N LEU A 64 -3.07 8.31 -1.69
CA LEU A 64 -2.89 9.17 -2.86
C LEU A 64 -4.19 9.89 -3.26
N GLN A 65 -5.32 9.19 -3.25
CA GLN A 65 -6.63 9.78 -3.54
C GLN A 65 -7.03 10.80 -2.47
N TYR A 66 -6.82 10.49 -1.20
CA TYR A 66 -7.10 11.43 -0.11
C TYR A 66 -6.25 12.69 -0.21
N TRP A 67 -4.97 12.54 -0.58
CA TRP A 67 -4.09 13.67 -0.85
C TRP A 67 -4.62 14.55 -1.98
N ASP A 68 -5.02 13.93 -3.10
CA ASP A 68 -5.61 14.62 -4.24
C ASP A 68 -6.85 15.42 -3.85
N TYR A 69 -7.81 14.80 -3.14
CA TYR A 69 -9.00 15.48 -2.61
C TYR A 69 -8.65 16.65 -1.70
N SER A 70 -7.64 16.49 -0.84
CA SER A 70 -7.17 17.56 0.06
C SER A 70 -6.60 18.74 -0.72
N THR A 71 -5.85 18.48 -1.79
CA THR A 71 -5.31 19.53 -2.66
C THR A 71 -6.39 20.24 -3.46
N MET A 72 -7.40 19.52 -3.95
CA MET A 72 -8.57 20.12 -4.62
C MET A 72 -9.35 21.02 -3.67
N LEU A 73 -9.58 20.58 -2.43
CA LEU A 73 -10.29 21.37 -1.42
C LEU A 73 -9.54 22.66 -1.09
N ARG A 74 -8.21 22.58 -0.98
CA ARG A 74 -7.35 23.74 -0.78
C ARG A 74 -7.41 24.70 -1.98
N SER A 75 -7.46 24.17 -3.20
CA SER A 75 -7.63 24.98 -4.41
C SER A 75 -8.99 25.66 -4.52
N PHE A 76 -10.02 25.20 -3.80
CA PHE A 76 -11.36 25.79 -3.84
C PHE A 76 -11.52 26.95 -2.85
N VAL A 77 -10.72 26.99 -1.79
CA VAL A 77 -10.80 28.01 -0.73
C VAL A 77 -9.88 29.22 -0.98
N GLU A 78 -8.88 29.07 -1.85
CA GLU A 78 -8.00 30.15 -2.35
C GLU A 78 -8.53 30.71 -3.68
#